data_AF-A0A8S3RQQ5-F1
#
_entry.id   AF-A0A8S3RQQ5-F1
#
_cell.length_a   1.000
_cell.length_b   1.000
_cell.length_c   1.000
_cell.angle_alpha   90.00
_cell.angle_beta   90.00
_cell.angle_gamma   90.00
#
_symmetry.space_group_name_H-M   'P 1'
#
loop_
_entity.id
_entity.type
_entity.pdbx_description
1 polymer ?
#
loop_
_entity_poly.entity_id
_entity_poly.type
_entity_poly.pdbx_seq_one_letter_code
_entity_poly.pdbx_strand_id
1 'polypeptide(L)'
;MKKSPEGIISEIIKTPALGRSFRLGMLYDRDHDIIIPGETLLTMKEMENHIFKEKKKGCSFNVIYGDSSEDTSTVFKGDANLELNFLKGAVAFGASGKFLSNTVLKKNELRVLLRAEYIMSYKELEMKPFELQISNTKTTATHIVTAIEYGTSVTFTFDRTISENEDILEISGELKGMVEKYRL
;
A
#
# COMPACT_ATOMS: atom_id res chain seq x y z
N MET A 1 24.01 3.08 32.56
CA MET A 1 23.49 3.93 31.45
C MET A 1 24.55 3.97 30.36
N LYS A 2 24.40 3.15 29.31
CA LYS A 2 25.25 3.25 28.11
C LYS A 2 24.51 4.16 27.12
N LYS A 3 25.14 5.28 26.77
CA LYS A 3 24.69 6.18 25.71
C LYS A 3 24.60 5.39 24.40
N SER A 4 23.48 5.49 23.68
CA SER A 4 23.42 5.02 22.29
C SER A 4 24.34 5.91 21.45
N PRO A 5 25.03 5.36 20.44
CA PRO A 5 25.81 6.19 19.52
C PRO A 5 24.83 7.07 18.73
N GLU A 6 25.11 8.37 18.67
CA GLU A 6 24.48 9.31 17.75
C GLU A 6 24.78 8.86 16.31
N GLY A 7 23.75 8.56 15.53
CA GLY A 7 23.89 8.15 14.13
C GLY A 7 22.52 7.94 13.49
N ILE A 8 22.07 8.96 12.75
CA ILE A 8 20.92 9.03 11.83
C ILE A 8 19.70 8.22 12.28
N ILE A 9 18.70 8.90 12.84
CA ILE A 9 17.34 8.34 12.91
C ILE A 9 16.87 8.19 11.46
N SER A 10 17.04 7.01 10.86
CA SER A 10 16.40 6.70 9.59
C SER A 10 14.92 6.49 9.87
N GLU A 11 14.10 7.41 9.37
CA GLU A 11 12.66 7.25 9.46
C GLU A 11 12.24 6.05 8.62
N ILE A 12 11.68 5.02 9.26
CA ILE A 12 11.13 3.86 8.56
C ILE A 12 9.68 4.17 8.21
N ILE A 13 9.41 4.34 6.92
CA ILE A 13 8.06 4.50 6.41
C ILE A 13 7.51 3.16 5.88
N LYS A 14 6.19 2.98 5.98
CA LYS A 14 5.48 1.84 5.38
C LYS A 14 4.47 2.38 4.38
N THR A 15 4.48 1.82 3.17
CA THR A 15 3.60 2.23 2.08
C THR A 15 3.03 1.00 1.37
N PRO A 16 1.73 0.97 1.01
CA PRO A 16 1.17 -0.17 0.28
C PRO A 16 1.62 -0.15 -1.18
N ALA A 17 1.91 -1.33 -1.74
CA ALA A 17 2.37 -1.42 -3.12
C ALA A 17 1.30 -1.00 -4.14
N LEU A 18 0.01 -1.33 -3.89
CA LEU A 18 -1.14 -1.03 -4.77
C LEU A 18 -0.88 -1.36 -6.26
N GLY A 19 -0.17 -2.47 -6.50
CA GLY A 19 0.17 -2.95 -7.84
C GLY A 19 1.38 -2.28 -8.48
N ARG A 20 2.04 -1.33 -7.81
CA ARG A 20 3.38 -0.85 -8.17
C ARG A 20 4.42 -1.93 -7.90
N SER A 21 5.42 -2.03 -8.76
CA SER A 21 6.43 -3.10 -8.69
C SER A 21 7.63 -2.68 -7.84
N PHE A 22 7.76 -3.28 -6.65
CA PHE A 22 8.87 -3.06 -5.73
C PHE A 22 9.89 -4.19 -5.77
N ARG A 23 11.17 -3.85 -5.59
CA ARG A 23 12.28 -4.77 -5.33
C ARG A 23 13.10 -4.22 -4.16
N LEU A 24 13.66 -5.13 -3.37
CA LEU A 24 14.61 -4.77 -2.33
C LEU A 24 15.78 -4.00 -2.95
N GLY A 25 16.23 -2.95 -2.26
CA GLY A 25 17.32 -2.08 -2.70
C GLY A 25 16.94 -1.00 -3.71
N MET A 26 15.69 -0.97 -4.20
CA MET A 26 15.21 0.13 -5.05
C MET A 26 15.19 1.45 -4.29
N LEU A 27 15.56 2.52 -4.99
CA LEU A 27 15.40 3.89 -4.51
C LEU A 27 13.94 4.34 -4.64
N TYR A 28 13.50 5.16 -3.68
CA TYR A 28 12.15 5.67 -3.58
C TYR A 28 12.17 7.19 -3.35
N ASP A 29 11.47 7.92 -4.20
CA ASP A 29 11.15 9.33 -4.00
C ASP A 29 9.83 9.41 -3.24
N ARG A 30 9.93 9.76 -1.96
CA ARG A 30 8.76 9.89 -1.09
C ARG A 30 7.83 11.02 -1.52
N ASP A 31 8.35 12.16 -1.93
CA ASP A 31 7.54 13.35 -2.17
C ASP A 31 6.58 13.14 -3.35
N HIS A 32 7.01 12.36 -4.34
CA HIS A 32 6.22 12.03 -5.53
C HIS A 32 5.65 10.60 -5.52
N ASP A 33 6.00 9.78 -4.53
CA ASP A 33 5.67 8.35 -4.42
C ASP A 33 6.09 7.50 -5.65
N ILE A 34 7.28 7.79 -6.18
CA ILE A 34 7.87 7.18 -7.39
C ILE A 34 8.99 6.21 -7.02
N ILE A 35 8.96 5.03 -7.63
CA ILE A 35 10.05 4.05 -7.58
C ILE A 35 11.06 4.41 -8.68
N ILE A 36 12.31 4.63 -8.30
CA ILE A 36 13.38 4.98 -9.25
C ILE A 36 14.08 3.68 -9.69
N PRO A 37 13.91 3.24 -10.96
CA PRO A 37 14.51 2.01 -11.44
C PRO A 37 16.00 2.21 -11.79
N GLY A 38 16.80 1.16 -11.63
CA GLY A 38 18.14 1.07 -12.24
C GLY A 38 19.32 1.50 -11.35
N GLU A 39 19.08 2.28 -10.30
CA GLU A 39 20.09 2.59 -9.28
C GLU A 39 19.75 1.84 -7.98
N THR A 40 20.64 0.97 -7.52
CA THR A 40 20.57 0.31 -6.21
C THR A 40 21.86 0.59 -5.46
N LEU A 41 21.78 0.92 -4.17
CA LEU A 41 22.97 1.22 -3.35
C LEU A 41 23.82 -0.03 -3.04
N LEU A 42 23.27 -1.21 -3.30
CA LEU A 42 23.93 -2.50 -3.18
C LEU A 42 23.84 -3.24 -4.51
N THR A 43 24.88 -3.99 -4.89
CA THR A 43 24.78 -4.90 -6.02
C THR A 43 23.83 -6.06 -5.68
N MET A 44 23.19 -6.66 -6.69
CA MET A 44 22.30 -7.82 -6.48
C MET A 44 22.96 -8.94 -5.67
N LYS A 45 24.25 -9.19 -5.92
CA LYS A 45 25.04 -10.22 -5.23
C LYS A 45 25.31 -9.89 -3.76
N GLU A 46 25.48 -8.61 -3.42
CA GLU A 46 25.62 -8.16 -2.03
C GLU A 46 24.29 -8.25 -1.29
N MET A 47 23.17 -7.94 -1.96
CA MET A 47 21.84 -8.05 -1.37
C MET A 47 21.46 -9.50 -1.05
N GLU A 48 21.67 -10.44 -1.97
CA GLU A 48 21.26 -11.85 -1.78
C GLU A 48 21.83 -12.49 -0.51
N ASN A 49 23.06 -12.13 -0.12
CA ASN A 49 23.72 -12.65 1.08
C ASN A 49 23.20 -12.03 2.39
N HIS A 50 22.41 -10.96 2.30
CA HIS A 50 21.88 -10.21 3.45
C HIS A 50 20.34 -10.19 3.46
N ILE A 51 19.67 -11.01 2.64
CA ILE A 51 18.22 -11.11 2.67
C ILE A 51 17.81 -12.09 3.77
N PHE A 52 17.20 -11.55 4.82
CA PHE A 52 16.37 -12.33 5.71
C PHE A 52 15.03 -12.64 5.02
N LYS A 53 14.60 -13.90 5.11
CA LYS A 53 13.33 -14.36 4.52
C LYS A 53 12.52 -15.13 5.54
N GLU A 54 11.28 -14.68 5.73
CA GLU A 54 10.32 -15.34 6.60
C GLU A 54 9.12 -15.83 5.78
N LYS A 55 8.73 -17.09 5.99
CA LYS A 55 7.43 -17.60 5.52
C LYS A 55 6.35 -17.11 6.48
N LYS A 56 5.70 -16.00 6.13
CA LYS A 56 4.57 -15.43 6.85
C LYS A 56 3.29 -15.72 6.08
N LYS A 57 2.37 -16.51 6.65
CA LYS A 57 1.05 -16.76 6.05
C LYS A 57 -0.02 -16.09 6.89
N GLY A 58 -0.88 -15.29 6.25
CA GLY A 58 -2.00 -14.65 6.91
C GLY A 58 -3.04 -14.19 5.90
N CYS A 59 -4.31 -14.27 6.26
CA CYS A 59 -5.40 -13.69 5.49
C CYS A 59 -6.06 -12.61 6.35
N SER A 60 -6.40 -11.48 5.75
CA SER A 60 -7.19 -10.43 6.38
C SER A 60 -8.28 -9.95 5.42
N PHE A 61 -9.40 -9.53 5.99
CA PHE A 61 -10.56 -9.08 5.25
C PHE A 61 -10.99 -7.73 5.79
N ASN A 62 -11.18 -6.77 4.89
CA ASN A 62 -11.62 -5.42 5.20
C ASN A 62 -12.83 -5.09 4.31
N VAL A 63 -13.86 -4.51 4.91
CA VAL A 63 -15.01 -3.95 4.20
C VAL A 63 -14.78 -2.45 4.07
N ILE A 64 -14.88 -1.93 2.86
CA ILE A 64 -14.66 -0.51 2.52
C ILE A 64 -15.93 0.03 1.88
N TYR A 65 -16.41 1.18 2.32
CA TYR A 65 -17.59 1.82 1.75
C TYR A 65 -17.16 2.88 0.74
N GLY A 66 -17.71 2.82 -0.48
CA GLY A 66 -17.28 3.68 -1.59
C GLY A 66 -17.67 5.15 -1.42
N ASP A 67 -18.69 5.43 -0.60
CA ASP A 67 -19.23 6.78 -0.38
C ASP A 67 -18.54 7.57 0.73
N SER A 68 -17.58 6.98 1.45
CA SER A 68 -16.86 7.66 2.53
C SER A 68 -15.37 7.86 2.17
N SER A 69 -14.90 9.10 2.30
CA SER A 69 -13.48 9.44 2.16
C SER A 69 -12.63 8.74 3.24
N GLU A 70 -13.21 8.47 4.41
CA GLU A 70 -12.54 7.79 5.51
C GLU A 70 -12.30 6.30 5.21
N ASP A 71 -13.24 5.59 4.57
CA ASP A 71 -13.08 4.17 4.27
C ASP A 71 -12.14 3.94 3.08
N THR A 72 -12.10 4.86 2.11
CA THR A 72 -11.12 4.80 1.01
C THR A 72 -9.69 5.06 1.49
N SER A 73 -9.50 5.90 2.52
CA SER A 73 -8.20 6.12 3.16
C SER A 73 -7.58 4.83 3.73
N THR A 74 -8.41 3.87 4.16
CA THR A 74 -7.95 2.58 4.71
C THR A 74 -7.17 1.75 3.70
N VAL A 75 -7.40 1.96 2.39
CA VAL A 75 -6.66 1.31 1.30
C VAL A 75 -5.20 1.74 1.31
N PHE A 76 -4.93 3.00 1.65
CA PHE A 76 -3.59 3.55 1.74
C PHE A 76 -2.88 3.15 3.04
N LYS A 77 -3.54 2.38 3.93
CA LYS A 77 -2.98 1.87 5.19
C LYS A 77 -2.35 2.98 6.05
N GLY A 78 -2.94 4.18 6.04
CA GLY A 78 -2.46 5.36 6.76
C GLY A 78 -1.34 6.14 6.06
N ASP A 79 -0.96 5.77 4.83
CA ASP A 79 -0.03 6.54 4.01
C ASP A 79 -0.73 7.74 3.35
N ALA A 80 -0.84 8.82 4.11
CA ALA A 80 -1.53 10.05 3.68
C ALA A 80 -0.88 10.74 2.47
N ASN A 81 0.44 10.63 2.30
CA ASN A 81 1.12 11.25 1.16
C ASN A 81 0.85 10.48 -0.13
N LEU A 82 0.82 9.14 -0.05
CA LEU A 82 0.44 8.31 -1.19
C LEU A 82 -1.01 8.57 -1.61
N GLU A 83 -1.91 8.72 -0.64
CA GLU A 83 -3.30 9.11 -0.90
C GLU A 83 -3.37 10.47 -1.59
N LEU A 84 -2.66 11.48 -1.07
CA LEU A 84 -2.62 12.81 -1.68
C LEU A 84 -2.04 12.78 -3.11
N ASN A 85 -0.96 12.04 -3.33
CA ASN A 85 -0.33 11.92 -4.65
C ASN A 85 -1.20 11.14 -5.64
N PHE A 86 -1.99 10.17 -5.16
CA PHE A 86 -3.05 9.56 -5.96
C PHE A 86 -4.13 10.56 -6.34
N LEU A 87 -4.66 11.34 -5.38
CA LEU A 87 -5.71 12.34 -5.64
C LEU A 87 -5.26 13.44 -6.62
N LYS A 88 -3.95 13.77 -6.63
CA LYS A 88 -3.33 14.68 -7.61
C LYS A 88 -3.08 14.04 -8.99
N GLY A 89 -3.30 12.74 -9.15
CA GLY A 89 -2.98 12.00 -10.37
C GLY A 89 -1.48 11.78 -10.60
N ALA A 90 -0.64 11.94 -9.58
CA ALA A 90 0.82 11.79 -9.67
C ALA A 90 1.28 10.33 -9.62
N VAL A 91 0.42 9.41 -9.18
CA VAL A 91 0.74 7.98 -9.05
C VAL A 91 -0.23 7.13 -9.86
N ALA A 92 0.32 6.24 -10.69
CA ALA A 92 -0.44 5.21 -11.37
C ALA A 92 -0.39 3.89 -10.61
N PHE A 93 -1.55 3.30 -10.33
CA PHE A 93 -1.65 2.01 -9.67
C PHE A 93 -1.79 0.85 -10.64
N GLY A 94 -1.26 -0.30 -10.25
CA GLY A 94 -1.43 -1.55 -10.98
C GLY A 94 -2.84 -2.13 -10.76
N ALA A 95 -3.06 -3.36 -11.24
CA ALA A 95 -4.39 -4.00 -11.22
C ALA A 95 -5.09 -3.96 -9.85
N SER A 96 -4.37 -4.22 -8.76
CA SER A 96 -4.93 -4.23 -7.41
C SER A 96 -5.31 -2.86 -6.84
N GLY A 97 -4.85 -1.76 -7.44
CA GLY A 97 -5.25 -0.39 -7.07
C GLY A 97 -6.18 0.28 -8.08
N LYS A 98 -6.49 -0.37 -9.23
CA LYS A 98 -7.38 0.22 -10.25
C LYS A 98 -8.78 0.55 -9.73
N PHE A 99 -9.28 -0.18 -8.74
CA PHE A 99 -10.60 0.11 -8.15
C PHE A 99 -10.68 1.53 -7.55
N LEU A 100 -9.55 2.10 -7.11
CA LEU A 100 -9.46 3.47 -6.58
C LEU A 100 -9.82 4.51 -7.64
N SER A 101 -9.56 4.24 -8.91
CA SER A 101 -9.91 5.14 -10.02
C SER A 101 -11.37 5.06 -10.44
N ASN A 102 -12.10 4.03 -10.00
CA ASN A 102 -13.47 3.77 -10.42
C ASN A 102 -14.51 4.30 -9.42
N THR A 103 -14.11 4.96 -8.33
CA THR A 103 -14.99 5.36 -7.21
C THR A 103 -15.95 6.50 -7.50
N VAL A 104 -15.99 7.05 -8.72
CA VAL A 104 -17.01 8.06 -9.08
C VAL A 104 -18.38 7.39 -9.18
N LEU A 105 -19.22 7.60 -8.17
CA LEU A 105 -20.58 7.08 -8.11
C LEU A 105 -21.57 8.07 -8.72
N LYS A 106 -22.63 7.57 -9.35
CA LYS A 106 -23.78 8.41 -9.70
C LYS A 106 -24.55 8.77 -8.42
N LYS A 107 -25.33 9.86 -8.48
CA LYS A 107 -26.12 10.40 -7.35
C LYS A 107 -27.02 9.37 -6.62
N ASN A 108 -27.31 8.23 -7.26
CA ASN A 108 -28.23 7.20 -6.79
C ASN A 108 -27.57 5.79 -6.80
N GLU A 109 -26.25 5.69 -6.70
CA GLU A 109 -25.54 4.42 -6.62
C GLU A 109 -24.77 4.33 -5.31
N LEU A 110 -25.03 3.27 -4.54
CA LEU A 110 -24.24 2.90 -3.37
C LEU A 110 -23.27 1.80 -3.74
N ARG A 111 -22.04 1.94 -3.27
CA ARG A 111 -20.98 0.96 -3.49
C ARG A 111 -20.39 0.45 -2.18
N VAL A 112 -20.33 -0.86 -2.05
CA VAL A 112 -19.60 -1.56 -0.99
C VAL A 112 -18.49 -2.39 -1.61
N LEU A 113 -17.30 -2.29 -1.05
CA LEU A 113 -16.12 -3.03 -1.47
C LEU A 113 -15.73 -4.05 -0.40
N LEU A 114 -15.58 -5.31 -0.78
CA LEU A 114 -14.96 -6.33 0.07
C LEU A 114 -13.54 -6.56 -0.40
N ARG A 115 -12.56 -6.23 0.44
CA ARG A 115 -11.15 -6.41 0.14
C ARG A 115 -10.57 -7.55 0.99
N ALA A 116 -10.09 -8.58 0.32
CA ALA A 116 -9.34 -9.67 0.93
C ALA A 116 -7.85 -9.51 0.61
N GLU A 117 -7.01 -9.59 1.63
CA GLU A 117 -5.55 -9.58 1.50
C GLU A 117 -4.97 -10.88 2.03
N TYR A 118 -4.14 -11.53 1.22
CA TYR A 118 -3.41 -12.72 1.61
C TYR A 118 -1.91 -12.46 1.58
N ILE A 119 -1.27 -12.53 2.74
CA ILE A 119 0.18 -12.41 2.92
C ILE A 119 0.79 -13.81 2.80
N MET A 120 1.83 -13.92 1.98
CA MET A 120 2.51 -15.18 1.66
C MET A 120 3.92 -15.28 2.25
N SER A 121 4.64 -14.15 2.28
CA SER A 121 6.00 -14.11 2.81
C SER A 121 6.45 -12.69 3.09
N TYR A 122 7.51 -12.57 3.87
CA TYR A 122 8.20 -11.34 4.14
C TYR A 122 9.67 -11.49 3.78
N LYS A 123 10.26 -10.47 3.16
CA LYS A 123 11.70 -10.38 2.94
C LYS A 123 12.22 -9.03 3.40
N GLU A 124 13.39 -9.03 4.01
CA GLU A 124 14.05 -7.85 4.54
C GLU A 124 15.54 -7.92 4.25
N LEU A 125 16.13 -6.78 3.92
CA LEU A 125 17.57 -6.59 3.83
C LEU A 125 18.10 -6.32 5.22
N GLU A 126 19.01 -7.16 5.70
CA GLU A 126 19.83 -6.88 6.86
C GLU A 126 20.73 -5.69 6.54
N MET A 127 20.31 -4.51 7.01
CA MET A 127 21.10 -3.28 6.90
C MET A 127 22.23 -3.36 7.93
N LYS A 128 23.41 -3.82 7.49
CA LYS A 128 24.63 -3.47 8.22
C LYS A 128 24.80 -1.94 8.16
N PRO A 129 25.48 -1.32 9.13
CA PRO A 129 25.91 0.06 9.02
C PRO A 129 26.97 0.15 7.90
N PHE A 130 26.51 0.05 6.66
CA PHE A 130 27.26 0.43 5.49
C PHE A 130 27.16 1.94 5.40
N GLU A 131 28.30 2.58 5.19
CA GLU A 131 28.35 3.91 4.63
C GLU A 131 27.68 3.84 3.26
N LEU A 132 26.37 4.12 3.21
CA LEU A 132 25.62 4.27 1.98
C LEU A 132 26.21 5.48 1.27
N GLN A 133 27.26 5.26 0.46
CA GLN A 133 27.76 6.26 -0.45
C GLN A 133 26.73 6.42 -1.56
N ILE A 134 25.76 7.30 -1.34
CA ILE A 134 24.88 7.81 -2.39
C ILE A 134 25.78 8.62 -3.33
N SER A 135 26.47 7.95 -4.25
CA SER A 135 27.51 8.60 -5.06
C SER A 135 26.98 9.48 -6.19
N ASN A 136 25.66 9.71 -6.29
CA ASN A 136 25.08 10.54 -7.34
C ASN A 136 24.17 11.64 -6.78
N THR A 137 24.61 12.88 -6.95
CA THR A 137 23.89 14.13 -6.63
C THR A 137 22.74 14.44 -7.60
N LYS A 138 22.26 13.46 -8.38
CA LYS A 138 21.24 13.65 -9.43
C LYS A 138 19.94 12.87 -9.22
N THR A 139 19.80 12.18 -8.09
CA THR A 139 18.58 11.41 -7.78
C THR A 139 17.66 12.18 -6.85
N THR A 140 16.34 12.11 -7.08
CA THR A 140 15.32 12.61 -6.15
C THR A 140 14.96 11.59 -5.07
N ALA A 141 15.69 10.47 -5.00
CA ALA A 141 15.49 9.45 -4.00
C ALA A 141 15.68 10.01 -2.58
N THR A 142 14.69 9.78 -1.72
CA THR A 142 14.76 10.11 -0.30
C THR A 142 14.85 8.86 0.57
N HIS A 143 14.43 7.69 0.05
CA HIS A 143 14.39 6.43 0.78
C HIS A 143 14.93 5.26 -0.08
N ILE A 144 15.24 4.16 0.59
CA ILE A 144 15.55 2.87 -0.03
C ILE A 144 14.59 1.79 0.49
N VAL A 145 14.18 0.88 -0.38
CA VAL A 145 13.31 -0.24 -0.04
C VAL A 145 14.11 -1.33 0.68
N THR A 146 13.95 -1.40 2.00
CA THR A 146 14.67 -2.37 2.85
C THR A 146 13.85 -3.62 3.17
N ALA A 147 12.52 -3.56 3.11
CA ALA A 147 11.65 -4.69 3.41
C ALA A 147 10.41 -4.71 2.51
N ILE A 148 9.93 -5.92 2.19
CA ILE A 148 8.72 -6.15 1.41
C ILE A 148 7.90 -7.29 2.02
N GLU A 149 6.62 -7.01 2.30
CA GLU A 149 5.61 -8.02 2.55
C GLU A 149 4.96 -8.44 1.22
N TYR A 150 5.19 -9.69 0.82
CA TYR A 150 4.65 -10.26 -0.40
C TYR A 150 3.29 -10.88 -0.13
N GLY A 151 2.33 -10.52 -0.97
CA GLY A 151 0.98 -11.05 -0.91
C GLY A 151 0.20 -10.76 -2.17
N THR A 152 -1.08 -11.11 -2.13
CA THR A 152 -2.07 -10.74 -3.14
C THR A 152 -3.25 -10.08 -2.45
N SER A 153 -3.98 -9.27 -3.19
CA SER A 153 -5.25 -8.73 -2.74
C SER A 153 -6.29 -8.81 -3.85
N VAL A 154 -7.52 -9.15 -3.47
CA VAL A 154 -8.68 -9.14 -4.35
C VAL A 154 -9.70 -8.16 -3.77
N THR A 155 -10.31 -7.37 -4.63
CA THR A 155 -11.38 -6.43 -4.23
C THR A 155 -12.63 -6.79 -5.01
N PHE A 156 -13.68 -7.16 -4.30
CA PHE A 156 -15.02 -7.35 -4.85
C PHE A 156 -15.79 -6.04 -4.72
N THR A 157 -16.43 -5.61 -5.80
CA THR A 157 -17.22 -4.38 -5.84
C THR A 157 -18.69 -4.73 -5.98
N PHE A 158 -19.51 -4.22 -5.06
CA PHE A 158 -20.96 -4.42 -5.04
C PHE A 158 -21.62 -3.06 -5.24
N ASP A 159 -22.29 -2.90 -6.38
CA ASP A 159 -23.00 -1.67 -6.73
C ASP A 159 -24.51 -1.93 -6.64
N ARG A 160 -25.22 -1.05 -5.95
CA ARG A 160 -26.69 -1.05 -5.89
C ARG A 160 -27.20 0.33 -6.28
N THR A 161 -28.10 0.36 -7.26
CA THR A 161 -28.87 1.57 -7.56
C THR A 161 -29.96 1.75 -6.50
N ILE A 162 -30.11 2.98 -6.01
CA ILE A 162 -31.05 3.36 -4.95
C ILE A 162 -32.12 4.29 -5.55
N SER A 163 -33.37 4.06 -5.18
CA SER A 163 -34.50 4.92 -5.50
C SER A 163 -34.64 6.07 -4.49
N GLU A 164 -35.31 7.16 -4.86
CA GLU A 164 -35.40 8.38 -4.01
C GLU A 164 -36.06 8.15 -2.64
N ASN A 165 -36.82 7.06 -2.48
CA ASN A 165 -37.57 6.73 -1.26
C ASN A 165 -36.86 5.72 -0.36
N GLU A 166 -35.69 5.23 -0.74
CA GLU A 166 -34.93 4.23 -0.01
C GLU A 166 -33.94 4.88 0.97
N ASP A 167 -33.86 4.36 2.20
CA ASP A 167 -32.90 4.85 3.20
C ASP A 167 -31.50 4.28 2.93
N ILE A 168 -30.57 5.19 2.59
CA ILE A 168 -29.18 4.87 2.28
C ILE A 168 -28.48 4.19 3.47
N LEU A 169 -28.81 4.57 4.72
CA LEU A 169 -28.20 3.99 5.92
C LEU A 169 -28.70 2.56 6.15
N GLU A 170 -29.99 2.30 5.95
CA GLU A 170 -30.57 0.96 6.04
C GLU A 170 -29.95 0.03 4.98
N ILE A 171 -29.92 0.47 3.73
CA ILE A 171 -29.34 -0.30 2.62
C ILE A 171 -27.85 -0.55 2.84
N SER A 172 -27.11 0.45 3.32
CA SER A 172 -25.69 0.29 3.67
C SER A 172 -25.48 -0.76 4.75
N GLY A 173 -26.37 -0.80 5.74
CA GLY A 173 -26.40 -1.82 6.80
C GLY A 173 -26.72 -3.23 6.27
N GLU A 174 -27.68 -3.36 5.34
CA GLU A 174 -27.99 -4.64 4.69
C GLU A 174 -26.82 -5.17 3.86
N LEU A 175 -26.25 -4.31 3.01
CA LEU A 175 -25.10 -4.68 2.17
C LEU A 175 -23.90 -5.05 3.05
N LYS A 176 -23.66 -4.33 4.14
CA LYS A 176 -22.67 -4.70 5.15
C LYS A 176 -22.92 -6.10 5.69
N GLY A 177 -24.13 -6.37 6.19
CA GLY A 177 -24.49 -7.67 6.76
C GLY A 177 -24.39 -8.80 5.73
N MET A 178 -24.67 -8.54 4.46
CA MET A 178 -24.49 -9.50 3.38
C MET A 178 -23.01 -9.78 3.12
N VAL A 179 -22.19 -8.74 2.99
CA VAL A 179 -20.75 -8.86 2.71
C VAL A 179 -20.02 -9.56 3.87
N GLU A 180 -20.37 -9.25 5.11
CA GLU A 180 -19.77 -9.88 6.29
C GLU A 180 -20.04 -11.40 6.35
N LYS A 181 -21.15 -11.89 5.80
CA LYS A 181 -21.42 -13.34 5.69
C LYS A 181 -20.44 -14.08 4.77
N TYR A 182 -19.80 -13.38 3.83
CA TYR A 182 -18.81 -13.95 2.93
C TYR A 182 -17.37 -13.83 3.47
N ARG A 183 -17.20 -13.37 4.71
CA ARG A 183 -15.92 -13.42 5.43
C ARG A 183 -15.62 -14.89 5.78
N LEU A 184 -14.81 -15.54 4.93
CA LEU A 184 -14.31 -16.91 5.13
C LEU A 184 -13.44 -17.03 6.39
#